data_AF-A0A358Q395-F1
#
_entry.id   AF-A0A358Q395-F1
#
_cell.length_a   1.000
_cell.length_b   1.000
_cell.length_c   1.000
_cell.angle_alpha   90.00
_cell.angle_beta   90.00
_cell.angle_gamma   90.00
#
_symmetry.space_group_name_H-M   'P 1'
#
loop_
_entity.id
_entity.type
_entity.pdbx_description
1 polymer ?
#
loop_
_entity_poly.entity_id
_entity_poly.type
_entity_poly.pdbx_seq_one_letter_code
_entity_poly.pdbx_strand_id
1 'polypeptide(L)'
;MEKIFSPNSIIDLGPANLVIVPLLNSNLDTTTLKVFEREHYFANPSPTLNEDQIAVYSICSSCYDQAVEDIRNLYEGWSKIDKTETTNVIGIHNQNPRILYIQFSHGERYFIYKRCLTINKDMVYEELFGKKQSLSRRALSSEDEQYLISKLRFMPKTKSAISFYAFKAHIRTRRHFAFSH
;
A
#
# COMPACT_ATOMS: atom_id res chain seq x y z
N MET A 1 0.88 36.00 -8.80
CA MET A 1 2.21 35.37 -8.87
C MET A 1 1.99 33.89 -9.06
N GLU A 2 2.22 33.36 -10.26
CA GLU A 2 2.23 31.92 -10.50
C GLU A 2 3.45 31.34 -9.78
N LYS A 3 3.23 30.45 -8.80
CA LYS A 3 4.31 29.66 -8.21
C LYS A 3 4.87 28.79 -9.32
N ILE A 4 6.11 29.05 -9.72
CA ILE A 4 6.84 28.22 -10.67
C ILE A 4 7.01 26.86 -10.01
N PHE A 5 6.25 25.90 -10.53
CA PHE A 5 6.29 24.50 -10.16
C PHE A 5 7.71 23.96 -10.34
N SER A 6 8.31 23.42 -9.27
CA SER A 6 9.54 22.64 -9.37
C SER A 6 9.15 21.15 -9.35
N PRO A 7 9.00 20.50 -10.52
CA PRO A 7 8.49 19.15 -10.65
C PRO A 7 9.27 18.05 -9.92
N ASN A 8 10.41 18.38 -9.33
CA ASN A 8 11.32 17.44 -8.68
C ASN A 8 11.58 17.79 -7.21
N SER A 9 10.79 18.70 -6.63
CA SER A 9 10.92 19.03 -5.20
C SER A 9 10.33 17.91 -4.35
N ILE A 10 11.21 17.25 -3.58
CA ILE A 10 10.82 16.24 -2.59
C ILE A 10 10.13 16.98 -1.43
N ILE A 11 8.94 16.53 -1.05
CA ILE A 11 8.17 17.13 0.04
C ILE A 11 8.31 16.25 1.27
N ASP A 12 8.95 16.79 2.30
CA ASP A 12 9.14 16.12 3.59
C ASP A 12 7.86 16.20 4.44
N LEU A 13 7.44 15.07 5.01
CA LEU A 13 6.30 14.98 5.94
C LEU A 13 6.74 15.02 7.41
N GLY A 14 8.02 15.30 7.68
CA GLY A 14 8.55 15.60 9.00
C GLY A 14 8.36 14.44 9.97
N PRO A 15 7.54 14.58 11.05
CA PRO A 15 7.40 13.57 12.10
C PRO A 15 6.95 12.19 11.63
N ALA A 16 6.23 12.10 10.50
CA ALA A 16 5.81 10.83 9.94
C ALA A 16 7.00 10.03 9.34
N ASN A 17 8.17 10.64 9.18
CA ASN A 17 9.34 10.05 8.50
C ASN A 17 9.00 9.56 7.08
N LEU A 18 8.16 10.32 6.36
CA LEU A 18 7.72 10.05 5.00
C LEU A 18 8.10 11.19 4.07
N VAL A 19 8.21 10.90 2.78
CA VAL A 19 8.40 11.91 1.72
C VAL A 19 7.39 11.70 0.60
N ILE A 20 6.86 12.80 0.06
CA ILE A 20 6.07 12.81 -1.18
C ILE A 20 7.01 13.22 -2.32
N VAL A 21 7.02 12.41 -3.38
CA VAL A 21 7.83 12.65 -4.57
C VAL A 21 6.90 12.79 -5.77
N PRO A 22 6.79 14.00 -6.35
CA PRO A 22 6.03 14.21 -7.57
C PRO A 22 6.77 13.67 -8.78
N LEU A 23 6.03 13.05 -9.69
CA LEU A 23 6.48 12.59 -10.99
C LEU A 23 5.53 13.14 -12.06
N LEU A 24 6.05 14.05 -12.87
CA LEU A 24 5.33 14.58 -14.02
C LEU A 24 5.16 13.50 -15.08
N ASN A 25 3.92 13.29 -15.53
CA ASN A 25 3.67 12.56 -16.76
C ASN A 25 3.31 13.58 -17.85
N SER A 26 4.31 13.96 -18.66
CA SER A 26 4.19 14.97 -19.71
C SER A 26 3.14 14.65 -20.78
N ASN A 27 2.68 13.41 -20.86
CA ASN A 27 1.78 12.95 -21.93
C ASN A 27 0.29 13.03 -21.57
N LEU A 28 -0.08 13.28 -20.30
CA LEU A 28 -1.46 13.06 -19.84
C LEU A 28 -2.05 14.19 -18.95
N ASP A 29 -1.38 15.34 -18.80
CA ASP A 29 -1.76 16.40 -17.84
C ASP A 29 -2.11 15.84 -16.44
N THR A 30 -1.38 14.79 -16.05
CA THR A 30 -1.51 14.12 -14.76
C THR A 30 -0.16 14.13 -14.08
N THR A 31 -0.20 14.39 -12.78
CA THR A 31 0.96 14.26 -11.90
C THR A 31 0.77 13.03 -11.04
N THR A 32 1.79 12.18 -10.94
CA THR A 32 1.80 11.07 -10.00
C THR A 32 2.50 11.51 -8.73
N LEU A 33 1.85 11.40 -7.58
CA LEU A 33 2.47 11.59 -6.27
C LEU A 33 2.75 10.21 -5.67
N LYS A 34 4.03 9.91 -5.46
CA LYS A 34 4.45 8.70 -4.73
C LYS A 34 4.81 9.07 -3.29
N VAL A 35 4.41 8.25 -2.34
CA VAL A 35 4.78 8.41 -0.92
C VAL A 35 5.74 7.30 -0.53
N PHE A 36 6.86 7.67 0.06
CA PHE A 36 7.91 6.73 0.49
C PHE A 36 8.21 6.91 1.98
N GLU A 37 8.68 5.84 2.60
CA GLU A 37 9.45 5.95 3.84
C GLU A 37 10.75 6.69 3.55
N ARG A 38 11.03 7.73 4.33
CA ARG A 38 12.16 8.65 4.10
C ARG A 38 13.49 7.91 3.97
N GLU A 39 13.76 7.01 4.91
CA GLU A 39 15.01 6.24 4.96
C GLU A 39 15.18 5.36 3.73
N HIS A 40 14.13 4.65 3.31
CA HIS A 40 14.14 3.82 2.11
C HIS A 40 14.31 4.65 0.83
N TYR A 41 13.69 5.83 0.76
CA TYR A 41 13.84 6.72 -0.38
C TYR A 41 15.28 7.23 -0.53
N PHE A 42 15.92 7.69 0.54
CA PHE A 42 17.29 8.19 0.45
C PHE A 42 18.34 7.09 0.24
N ALA A 43 18.04 5.84 0.61
CA ALA A 43 18.88 4.70 0.26
C ALA A 43 18.84 4.38 -1.26
N ASN A 44 17.73 4.67 -1.94
CA ASN A 44 17.60 4.53 -3.39
C ASN A 44 16.84 5.73 -4.00
N PRO A 45 17.55 6.83 -4.30
CA PRO A 45 16.92 8.11 -4.63
C PRO A 45 16.35 8.18 -6.05
N SER A 46 16.35 7.08 -6.83
CA SER A 46 15.85 7.08 -8.21
C SER A 46 14.33 6.89 -8.26
N PRO A 47 13.49 7.93 -8.35
CA PRO A 47 12.06 7.80 -8.06
C PRO A 47 11.28 7.10 -9.18
N THR A 48 11.84 7.12 -10.39
CA THR A 48 11.31 6.43 -11.57
C THR A 48 11.54 4.92 -11.50
N LEU A 49 12.63 4.48 -10.86
CA LEU A 49 12.99 3.07 -10.69
C LEU A 49 12.62 2.53 -9.30
N ASN A 50 12.42 3.40 -8.33
CA ASN A 50 12.07 3.02 -6.97
C ASN A 50 10.59 2.59 -6.94
N GLU A 51 10.39 1.30 -6.68
CA GLU A 51 9.08 0.65 -6.54
C GLU A 51 8.67 0.48 -5.07
N ASP A 52 9.52 0.89 -4.12
CA ASP A 52 9.33 0.75 -2.67
C ASP A 52 8.44 1.87 -2.08
N GLN A 53 7.59 2.49 -2.90
CA GLN A 53 6.59 3.42 -2.40
C GLN A 53 5.49 2.71 -1.60
N ILE A 54 5.07 3.33 -0.50
CA ILE A 54 3.95 2.83 0.30
C ILE A 54 2.60 3.25 -0.29
N ALA A 55 2.55 4.35 -1.04
CA ALA A 55 1.33 4.81 -1.70
C ALA A 55 1.62 5.54 -3.02
N VAL A 56 0.65 5.48 -3.94
CA VAL A 56 0.67 6.16 -5.24
C VAL A 56 -0.68 6.85 -5.46
N TYR A 57 -0.64 8.12 -5.83
CA TYR A 57 -1.81 8.92 -6.18
C TYR A 57 -1.63 9.49 -7.58
N SER A 58 -2.63 9.31 -8.44
CA SER A 58 -2.69 9.97 -9.75
C SER A 58 -3.65 11.15 -9.65
N ILE A 59 -3.16 12.35 -9.94
CA ILE A 59 -3.89 13.58 -9.75
C ILE A 59 -3.84 14.46 -11.00
N CYS A 60 -4.86 15.30 -11.15
CA CYS A 60 -4.86 16.35 -12.15
C CYS A 60 -3.78 17.40 -11.80
N SER A 61 -3.06 17.95 -12.79
CA SER A 61 -2.00 18.94 -12.51
C SER A 61 -2.52 20.19 -11.79
N SER A 62 -3.74 20.63 -12.08
CA SER A 62 -4.39 21.77 -11.40
C SER A 62 -4.81 21.47 -9.95
N CYS A 63 -4.81 20.20 -9.54
CA CYS A 63 -5.18 19.73 -8.20
C CYS A 63 -3.97 19.61 -7.26
N TYR A 64 -2.76 19.95 -7.71
CA TYR A 64 -1.50 19.58 -7.05
C TYR A 64 -1.41 20.02 -5.57
N ASP A 65 -1.57 21.31 -5.30
CA ASP A 65 -1.41 21.86 -3.95
C ASP A 65 -2.43 21.24 -2.98
N GLN A 66 -3.68 21.08 -3.43
CA GLN A 66 -4.73 20.44 -2.64
C GLN A 66 -4.42 18.96 -2.37
N ALA A 67 -3.92 18.24 -3.35
CA ALA A 67 -3.59 16.82 -3.20
C ALA A 67 -2.42 16.60 -2.23
N VAL A 68 -1.39 17.45 -2.29
CA VAL A 68 -0.27 17.42 -1.34
C VAL A 68 -0.78 17.66 0.08
N GLU A 69 -1.66 18.64 0.26
CA GLU A 69 -2.25 18.96 1.56
C GLU A 69 -3.16 17.83 2.07
N ASP A 70 -3.97 17.23 1.20
CA ASP A 70 -4.79 16.07 1.54
C ASP A 70 -3.92 14.87 1.99
N ILE A 71 -2.78 14.63 1.33
CA ILE A 71 -1.83 13.56 1.72
C ILE A 71 -1.15 13.91 3.05
N ARG A 72 -0.77 15.16 3.29
CA ARG A 72 -0.23 15.60 4.58
C ARG A 72 -1.20 15.32 5.72
N ASN A 73 -2.45 15.74 5.57
CA ASN A 73 -3.52 15.51 6.55
C ASN A 73 -3.88 14.03 6.70
N LEU A 74 -3.70 13.22 5.65
CA LEU A 74 -3.88 11.78 5.70
C LEU A 74 -2.82 11.14 6.63
N TYR A 75 -1.57 11.53 6.49
CA TYR A 75 -0.44 10.97 7.26
C TYR A 75 -0.13 11.73 8.56
N GLU A 76 -0.94 12.71 8.93
CA GLU A 76 -0.85 13.35 10.24
C GLU A 76 -1.07 12.32 11.35
N GLY A 77 -0.21 12.36 12.38
CA GLY A 77 -0.23 11.40 13.48
C GLY A 77 0.03 9.96 13.06
N TRP A 78 0.56 9.72 11.85
CA TRP A 78 0.92 8.38 11.42
C TRP A 78 2.03 7.82 12.29
N SER A 79 1.76 6.68 12.91
CA SER A 79 2.69 5.99 13.79
C SER A 79 2.72 4.50 13.46
N LYS A 80 3.87 3.88 13.76
CA LYS A 80 4.01 2.42 13.71
C LYS A 80 2.96 1.74 14.60
N ILE A 81 2.56 0.54 14.22
CA ILE A 81 1.64 -0.25 15.04
C ILE A 81 2.36 -0.77 16.30
N ASP A 82 1.63 -0.87 17.40
CA ASP A 82 2.12 -1.60 18.57
C ASP A 82 1.92 -3.11 18.35
N LYS A 83 3.00 -3.82 18.07
CA LYS A 83 2.98 -5.27 17.78
C LYS A 83 2.54 -6.14 18.96
N THR A 84 2.49 -5.58 20.18
CA THR A 84 1.99 -6.29 21.37
C THR A 84 0.47 -6.38 21.41
N GLU A 85 -0.21 -5.55 20.61
CA GLU A 85 -1.66 -5.48 20.59
C GLU A 85 -2.31 -6.76 20.05
N THR A 86 -3.54 -6.98 20.52
CA THR A 86 -4.35 -8.10 20.03
C THR A 86 -4.86 -7.83 18.62
N THR A 87 -5.13 -8.88 17.85
CA THR A 87 -5.68 -8.76 16.50
C THR A 87 -6.98 -9.54 16.41
N ASN A 88 -8.06 -8.86 16.04
CA ASN A 88 -9.39 -9.44 15.98
C ASN A 88 -9.96 -9.33 14.57
N VAL A 89 -10.40 -10.46 14.02
CA VAL A 89 -11.03 -10.50 12.68
C VAL A 89 -12.48 -10.07 12.82
N ILE A 90 -12.86 -9.05 12.06
CA ILE A 90 -14.20 -8.46 12.06
C ILE A 90 -15.05 -9.09 10.95
N GLY A 91 -14.49 -9.21 9.74
CA GLY A 91 -15.23 -9.70 8.58
C GLY A 91 -14.33 -10.24 7.48
N ILE A 92 -14.82 -11.23 6.74
CA ILE A 92 -14.16 -11.79 5.55
C ILE A 92 -15.14 -11.64 4.39
N HIS A 93 -14.72 -10.92 3.36
CA HIS A 93 -15.55 -10.60 2.19
C HIS A 93 -14.93 -11.24 0.95
N ASN A 94 -15.61 -12.27 0.44
CA ASN A 94 -15.15 -13.15 -0.63
C ASN A 94 -16.10 -13.18 -1.84
N GLN A 95 -16.94 -12.15 -1.99
CA GLN A 95 -17.92 -12.05 -3.09
C GLN A 95 -17.25 -11.98 -4.48
N ASN A 96 -15.99 -11.51 -4.54
CA ASN A 96 -15.21 -11.46 -5.76
C ASN A 96 -14.25 -12.66 -5.83
N PRO A 97 -14.26 -13.47 -6.90
CA PRO A 97 -13.37 -14.64 -7.01
C PRO A 97 -11.90 -14.26 -7.24
N ARG A 98 -11.60 -12.99 -7.59
CA ARG A 98 -10.24 -12.51 -7.84
C ARG A 98 -9.67 -11.67 -6.71
N ILE A 99 -10.51 -11.22 -5.77
CA ILE A 99 -10.12 -10.32 -4.70
C ILE A 99 -10.73 -10.78 -3.39
N LEU A 100 -9.88 -11.00 -2.40
CA LEU A 100 -10.27 -11.25 -1.02
C LEU A 100 -10.06 -9.98 -0.20
N TYR A 101 -11.06 -9.62 0.59
CA TYR A 101 -10.94 -8.60 1.62
C TYR A 101 -11.15 -9.21 3.01
N ILE A 102 -10.31 -8.81 3.97
CA ILE A 102 -10.46 -9.16 5.38
C ILE A 102 -10.41 -7.87 6.18
N GLN A 103 -11.48 -7.58 6.92
CA GLN A 103 -11.54 -6.50 7.89
C GLN A 103 -11.13 -7.03 9.25
N PHE A 104 -10.25 -6.32 9.93
CA PHE A 104 -9.74 -6.69 11.25
C PHE A 104 -9.35 -5.45 12.05
N SER A 105 -9.30 -5.57 13.37
CA SER A 105 -8.68 -4.58 14.25
C SER A 105 -7.35 -5.09 14.79
N HIS A 106 -6.48 -4.15 15.13
CA HIS A 106 -5.27 -4.39 15.89
C HIS A 106 -5.14 -3.28 16.93
N GLY A 107 -5.35 -3.63 18.21
CA GLY A 107 -5.67 -2.65 19.25
C GLY A 107 -6.96 -1.89 18.90
N GLU A 108 -6.91 -0.57 19.02
CA GLU A 108 -8.02 0.34 18.67
C GLU A 108 -8.07 0.73 17.18
N ARG A 109 -7.08 0.30 16.38
CA ARG A 109 -6.97 0.65 14.96
C ARG A 109 -7.63 -0.39 14.09
N TYR A 110 -8.19 0.04 12.96
CA TYR A 110 -8.94 -0.79 12.03
C TYR A 110 -8.23 -0.88 10.69
N PHE A 111 -8.28 -2.07 10.09
CA PHE A 111 -7.51 -2.38 8.90
C PHE A 111 -8.28 -3.23 7.91
N ILE A 112 -7.91 -3.08 6.64
CA ILE A 112 -8.38 -3.88 5.53
C ILE A 112 -7.19 -4.56 4.89
N TYR A 113 -7.14 -5.88 5.01
CA TYR A 113 -6.29 -6.71 4.16
C TYR A 113 -6.98 -6.93 2.82
N LYS A 114 -6.24 -6.73 1.74
CA LYS A 114 -6.67 -6.98 0.37
C LYS A 114 -5.67 -7.91 -0.31
N ARG A 115 -6.16 -9.02 -0.81
CA ARG A 115 -5.39 -9.93 -1.68
C ARG A 115 -5.98 -9.93 -3.08
N CYS A 116 -5.18 -9.55 -4.08
CA CYS A 116 -5.61 -9.46 -5.47
C CYS A 116 -4.85 -10.47 -6.32
N LEU A 117 -5.56 -11.46 -6.87
CA LEU A 117 -4.96 -12.50 -7.70
C LEU A 117 -4.48 -11.98 -9.06
N THR A 118 -5.11 -10.92 -9.58
CA THR A 118 -4.77 -10.35 -10.90
C THR A 118 -3.39 -9.69 -10.92
N ILE A 119 -3.01 -9.02 -9.83
CA ILE A 119 -1.70 -8.36 -9.69
C ILE A 119 -0.76 -9.14 -8.76
N ASN A 120 -1.16 -10.34 -8.32
CA ASN A 120 -0.37 -11.20 -7.46
C ASN A 120 0.15 -10.51 -6.19
N LYS A 121 -0.67 -9.65 -5.56
CA LYS A 121 -0.24 -8.76 -4.46
C LYS A 121 -1.18 -8.83 -3.26
N ASP A 122 -0.58 -8.87 -2.08
CA ASP A 122 -1.23 -8.65 -0.78
C ASP A 122 -0.94 -7.24 -0.31
N MET A 123 -1.93 -6.56 0.25
CA MET A 123 -1.81 -5.21 0.78
C MET A 123 -2.62 -5.06 2.08
N VAL A 124 -2.19 -4.19 2.97
CA VAL A 124 -2.94 -3.80 4.16
C VAL A 124 -3.05 -2.29 4.23
N TYR A 125 -4.27 -1.81 4.45
CA TYR A 125 -4.55 -0.39 4.66
C TYR A 125 -5.16 -0.19 6.03
N GLU A 126 -4.80 0.90 6.70
CA GLU A 126 -5.56 1.40 7.84
C GLU A 126 -6.83 2.09 7.34
N GLU A 127 -7.96 1.78 7.98
CA GLU A 127 -9.24 2.40 7.71
C GLU A 127 -9.44 3.61 8.63
N LEU A 128 -9.59 4.79 8.02
CA LEU A 128 -9.80 6.05 8.73
C LEU A 128 -11.26 6.46 8.64
N PHE A 129 -11.97 6.37 9.76
CA PHE A 129 -13.37 6.76 9.84
C PHE A 129 -13.54 8.29 9.76
N GLY A 130 -14.66 8.73 9.18
CA GLY A 130 -15.00 10.16 9.05
C GLY A 130 -14.24 10.93 7.97
N LYS A 131 -13.33 10.28 7.23
CA LYS A 131 -12.65 10.88 6.07
C LYS A 131 -13.42 10.64 4.77
N LYS A 132 -13.19 11.48 3.76
CA LYS A 132 -13.72 11.29 2.39
C LYS A 132 -13.34 9.90 1.89
N GLN A 133 -14.20 9.25 1.10
CA GLN A 133 -13.98 7.88 0.64
C GLN A 133 -12.63 7.67 -0.09
N SER A 134 -12.15 8.69 -0.82
CA SER A 134 -10.84 8.66 -1.50
C SER A 134 -9.64 8.71 -0.54
N LEU A 135 -9.85 9.14 0.70
CA LEU A 135 -8.84 9.35 1.74
C LEU A 135 -9.15 8.55 3.02
N SER A 136 -10.13 7.65 2.97
CA SER A 136 -10.52 6.83 4.12
C SER A 136 -9.61 5.63 4.33
N ARG A 137 -8.55 5.52 3.53
CA ARG A 137 -7.57 4.43 3.58
C ARG A 137 -6.16 5.00 3.53
N ARG A 138 -5.35 4.58 4.48
CA ARG A 138 -3.96 5.02 4.63
C ARG A 138 -3.04 3.82 4.52
N ALA A 139 -1.96 3.94 3.74
CA ALA A 139 -0.96 2.89 3.65
C ALA A 139 -0.10 2.83 4.92
N LEU A 140 0.47 1.66 5.17
CA LEU A 140 1.34 1.41 6.32
C LEU A 140 2.81 1.45 5.91
N SER A 141 3.70 1.36 6.90
CA SER A 141 5.13 1.12 6.65
C SER A 141 5.27 -0.26 6.04
N SER A 142 6.33 -0.49 5.27
CA SER A 142 6.58 -1.83 4.72
C SER A 142 6.68 -2.87 5.83
N GLU A 143 7.32 -2.51 6.95
CA GLU A 143 7.45 -3.36 8.13
C GLU A 143 6.11 -3.76 8.74
N ASP A 144 5.21 -2.78 8.97
CA ASP A 144 3.93 -3.03 9.62
C ASP A 144 2.96 -3.77 8.69
N GLU A 145 2.95 -3.44 7.40
CA GLU A 145 2.19 -4.18 6.40
C GLU A 145 2.61 -5.66 6.39
N GLN A 146 3.90 -5.95 6.32
CA GLN A 146 4.40 -7.34 6.33
C GLN A 146 4.11 -8.07 7.64
N TYR A 147 4.21 -7.38 8.78
CA TYR A 147 3.85 -7.95 10.08
C TYR A 147 2.37 -8.35 10.11
N LEU A 148 1.46 -7.45 9.71
CA LEU A 148 0.02 -7.72 9.73
C LEU A 148 -0.38 -8.80 8.72
N ILE A 149 0.19 -8.79 7.51
CA ILE A 149 -0.01 -9.87 6.53
C ILE A 149 0.41 -11.21 7.12
N SER A 150 1.58 -11.27 7.74
CA SER A 150 2.09 -12.49 8.35
C SER A 150 1.15 -12.97 9.46
N LYS A 151 0.75 -12.06 10.37
CA LYS A 151 -0.18 -12.37 11.47
C LYS A 151 -1.48 -12.99 10.95
N LEU A 152 -2.10 -12.39 9.92
CA LEU A 152 -3.31 -12.93 9.29
C LEU A 152 -3.10 -14.28 8.61
N ARG A 153 -1.95 -14.54 8.01
CA ARG A 153 -1.64 -15.85 7.38
C ARG A 153 -1.53 -17.00 8.39
N PHE A 154 -1.21 -16.70 9.64
CA PHE A 154 -1.08 -17.69 10.71
C PHE A 154 -2.32 -17.81 11.61
N MET A 155 -3.24 -16.84 11.56
CA MET A 155 -4.51 -16.93 12.28
C MET A 155 -5.46 -17.96 11.62
N PRO A 156 -6.05 -18.92 12.37
CA PRO A 156 -6.80 -20.03 11.78
C PRO A 156 -7.94 -19.63 10.83
N LYS A 157 -8.76 -18.64 11.23
CA LYS A 157 -9.92 -18.19 10.42
C LYS A 157 -9.50 -17.58 9.08
N THR A 158 -8.47 -16.74 9.10
CA THR A 158 -8.01 -16.00 7.92
C THR A 158 -7.07 -16.82 7.06
N LYS A 159 -6.27 -17.71 7.65
CA LYS A 159 -5.44 -18.69 6.93
C LYS A 159 -6.28 -19.51 5.94
N SER A 160 -7.42 -20.02 6.40
CA SER A 160 -8.34 -20.78 5.54
C SER A 160 -8.84 -19.91 4.38
N ALA A 161 -9.34 -18.70 4.67
CA ALA A 161 -9.81 -17.78 3.63
C ALA A 161 -8.70 -17.44 2.60
N ILE A 162 -7.50 -17.09 3.05
CA ILE A 162 -6.36 -16.78 2.19
C ILE A 162 -5.98 -17.97 1.31
N SER A 163 -6.06 -19.20 1.83
CA SER A 163 -5.71 -20.41 1.07
C SER A 163 -6.62 -20.66 -0.14
N PHE A 164 -7.90 -20.27 -0.07
CA PHE A 164 -8.81 -20.33 -1.23
C PHE A 164 -8.43 -19.33 -2.34
N TYR A 165 -7.70 -18.28 -1.97
CA TYR A 165 -7.15 -17.28 -2.89
C TYR A 165 -5.66 -17.54 -3.14
N ALA A 166 -5.30 -18.79 -3.42
CA ALA A 166 -3.92 -19.13 -3.76
C ALA A 166 -3.51 -18.41 -5.05
N PHE A 167 -2.32 -17.82 -5.04
CA PHE A 167 -1.70 -17.37 -6.27
C PHE A 167 -1.43 -18.61 -7.12
N LYS A 168 -1.95 -18.63 -8.34
CA LYS A 168 -1.62 -19.71 -9.28
C LYS A 168 -0.12 -19.58 -9.54
N ALA A 169 0.68 -20.50 -8.98
CA ALA A 169 2.01 -20.72 -9.50
C ALA A 169 1.83 -20.97 -10.99
N HIS A 170 2.48 -20.17 -11.85
CA HIS A 170 2.68 -20.63 -13.23
C HIS A 170 3.25 -22.04 -13.10
N ILE A 171 2.47 -23.03 -13.52
CA ILE A 171 2.89 -24.42 -13.58
C ILE A 171 4.09 -24.40 -14.53
N ARG A 172 5.30 -24.25 -13.97
CA ARG A 172 6.52 -24.65 -14.67
C ARG A 172 6.34 -26.15 -14.78
N THR A 173 5.81 -26.60 -15.91
CA THR A 173 5.88 -27.99 -16.33
C THR A 173 7.32 -28.41 -16.11
N ARG A 174 7.56 -29.22 -15.06
CA ARG A 174 8.82 -29.96 -14.94
C ARG A 174 8.86 -30.81 -16.20
N ARG A 175 9.57 -30.35 -17.23
CA ARG A 175 10.03 -31.22 -18.30
C ARG A 175 10.96 -32.21 -17.62
N HIS A 176 10.42 -33.35 -17.23
CA HIS A 176 11.23 -34.52 -16.99
C HIS A 176 11.89 -34.84 -18.33
N PHE A 177 13.16 -34.44 -18.48
CA PHE A 177 14.00 -35.03 -19.52
C PHE A 177 14.16 -36.49 -19.13
N ALA A 178 13.35 -37.35 -19.74
CA ALA A 178 13.61 -38.77 -19.75
C ALA A 178 14.84 -38.97 -20.64
N PHE A 179 15.99 -39.25 -20.04
CA PHE A 179 17.08 -39.87 -20.76
C PHE A 179 16.67 -41.32 -21.00
N SER A 180 16.34 -41.66 -22.23
CA SER A 180 16.27 -43.05 -22.69
C SER A 180 17.69 -43.59 -22.79
N HIS A 181 17.96 -44.70 -22.11
CA HIS A 181 19.18 -45.50 -22.23
C HIS A 181 19.27 -46.19 -23.59
#